data_AF-A0A1Z5TC27-F1
#
_entry.id   AF-A0A1Z5TC27-F1
#
_cell.length_a   1.000
_cell.length_b   1.000
_cell.length_c   1.000
_cell.angle_alpha   90.00
_cell.angle_beta   90.00
_cell.angle_gamma   90.00
#
_symmetry.space_group_name_H-M   'P 1'
#
loop_
_entity.id
_entity.type
_entity.pdbx_description
1 polymer ?
#
loop_
_entity_poly.entity_id
_entity_poly.type
_entity_poly.pdbx_seq_one_letter_code
_entity_poly.pdbx_strand_id
1 'polypeptide(L)'
;MLGLWSLSALLCASVASAARLTVSIPASPPLLPNPATLPSSAHAVLVGPPGVQYDVPIKRDSSFTFPDLPEASYLLTIHSRDHFFPPLRVDVTNAAEPSQPQTIQAWQTFRGNEWTNKGPHYGTGKGGLHIMVQPSSMKSFYAERTGFSLFSFLKSPMILMALVSGVMIFGMPYLMDNMDPETKAEFEEMQKKSPMTGSQGAGAQMQNFDFAGWMAGKGAGAEGGSSGGGSKRR
;
A
#
# COMPACT_ATOMS: atom_id res chain seq x y z
N MET A 1 45.65 -3.88 -67.51
CA MET A 1 45.12 -5.09 -66.81
C MET A 1 46.04 -5.29 -65.61
N LEU A 2 45.67 -5.24 -64.32
CA LEU A 2 44.43 -5.24 -63.55
C LEU A 2 44.70 -4.29 -62.34
N GLY A 3 43.82 -3.35 -61.98
CA GLY A 3 42.78 -3.61 -60.98
C GLY A 3 43.17 -3.10 -59.58
N LEU A 4 43.46 -1.80 -59.44
CA LEU A 4 43.91 -1.16 -58.19
C LEU A 4 42.76 -0.41 -57.47
N TRP A 5 41.60 -1.03 -57.31
CA TRP A 5 40.42 -0.39 -56.72
C TRP A 5 39.57 -1.44 -56.02
N SER A 6 39.75 -1.68 -54.71
CA SER A 6 38.77 -2.32 -53.81
C SER A 6 39.34 -2.47 -52.40
N LEU A 7 39.42 -1.39 -51.61
CA LEU A 7 39.66 -1.52 -50.16
C LEU A 7 39.17 -0.33 -49.33
N SER A 8 38.08 0.33 -49.77
CA SER A 8 37.40 1.38 -48.99
C SER A 8 35.92 1.03 -48.83
N ALA A 9 35.61 0.00 -48.05
CA ALA A 9 34.24 -0.33 -47.69
C ALA A 9 34.18 -1.08 -46.36
N LEU A 10 34.68 -0.49 -45.27
CA LEU A 10 34.33 -0.92 -43.91
C LEU A 10 34.54 0.26 -42.96
N LEU A 11 33.57 0.42 -42.05
CA LEU A 11 33.43 1.46 -41.02
C LEU A 11 32.70 2.76 -41.40
N CYS A 12 31.47 2.63 -41.92
CA CYS A 12 30.41 3.49 -41.39
C CYS A 12 29.93 2.86 -40.07
N ALA A 13 30.68 3.07 -38.98
CA ALA A 13 30.10 2.92 -37.66
C ALA A 13 29.06 4.03 -37.53
N SER A 14 27.79 3.70 -37.73
CA SER A 14 26.70 4.62 -37.37
C SER A 14 26.91 4.94 -35.89
N VAL A 15 27.29 6.19 -35.60
CA VAL A 15 27.31 6.70 -34.24
C VAL A 15 25.85 6.78 -33.81
N ALA A 16 25.31 5.65 -33.32
CA ALA A 16 24.02 5.62 -32.69
C ALA A 16 24.18 6.44 -31.40
N SER A 17 23.72 7.69 -31.43
CA SER A 17 23.56 8.49 -30.22
C SER A 17 22.60 7.72 -29.32
N ALA A 18 23.10 7.15 -28.24
CA ALA A 18 22.33 6.30 -27.37
C ALA A 18 22.23 6.96 -25.98
N ALA A 19 21.01 7.08 -25.46
CA ALA A 19 20.77 7.82 -24.23
C ALA A 19 21.28 7.05 -23.01
N ARG A 20 21.87 7.75 -22.04
CA ARG A 20 22.33 7.15 -20.79
C ARG A 20 21.41 7.52 -19.63
N LEU A 21 20.83 6.53 -18.95
CA LEU A 21 20.08 6.76 -17.71
C LEU A 21 20.92 6.37 -16.50
N THR A 22 21.05 7.28 -15.54
CA THR A 22 21.64 6.99 -14.22
C THR A 22 20.62 7.27 -13.13
N VAL A 23 20.40 6.30 -12.27
CA VAL A 23 19.40 6.37 -11.20
C VAL A 23 20.13 6.24 -9.87
N SER A 24 20.15 7.29 -9.05
CA SER A 24 20.78 7.25 -7.73
C SER A 24 19.74 7.16 -6.62
N ILE A 25 20.09 6.46 -5.54
CA ILE A 25 19.26 6.38 -4.34
C ILE A 25 19.87 7.31 -3.28
N PRO A 26 19.26 8.47 -2.99
CA PRO A 26 19.75 9.36 -1.95
C PRO A 26 19.35 8.86 -0.55
N ALA A 27 20.06 9.35 0.46
CA ALA A 27 19.63 9.19 1.86
C ALA A 27 18.25 9.86 2.06
N SER A 28 17.32 9.12 2.64
CA SER A 28 15.93 9.53 2.85
C SER A 28 15.42 9.07 4.22
N PRO A 29 15.81 9.74 5.32
CA PRO A 29 15.27 9.46 6.65
C PRO A 29 13.75 9.74 6.71
N PRO A 30 12.96 8.95 7.47
CA PRO A 30 13.38 7.82 8.30
C PRO A 30 13.46 6.47 7.56
N LEU A 31 12.98 6.39 6.31
CA LEU A 31 12.83 5.12 5.60
C LEU A 31 14.16 4.48 5.18
N LEU A 32 15.10 5.28 4.69
CA LEU A 32 16.44 4.84 4.30
C LEU A 32 17.48 5.89 4.70
N PRO A 33 17.89 5.93 5.99
CA PRO A 33 18.88 6.90 6.46
C PRO A 33 20.24 6.78 5.76
N ASN A 34 20.64 5.56 5.39
CA ASN A 34 21.89 5.28 4.71
C ASN A 34 21.65 4.35 3.50
N PRO A 35 21.84 4.83 2.25
CA PRO A 35 21.67 4.02 1.04
C PRO A 35 22.58 2.77 0.99
N ALA A 36 23.73 2.79 1.65
CA ALA A 36 24.65 1.66 1.69
C ALA A 36 24.11 0.44 2.47
N THR A 37 22.99 0.57 3.19
CA THR A 37 22.32 -0.56 3.86
C THR A 37 21.48 -1.40 2.90
N LEU A 38 21.30 -0.97 1.64
CA LEU A 38 20.59 -1.75 0.65
C LEU A 38 21.33 -3.07 0.39
N PRO A 39 20.61 -4.19 0.26
CA PRO A 39 21.24 -5.48 0.00
C PRO A 39 21.90 -5.49 -1.38
N SER A 40 22.98 -6.25 -1.53
CA SER A 40 23.66 -6.44 -2.82
C SER A 40 22.77 -7.11 -3.88
N SER A 41 21.68 -7.76 -3.47
CA SER A 41 20.66 -8.31 -4.36
C SER A 41 19.73 -7.24 -4.97
N ALA A 42 19.87 -5.97 -4.56
CA ALA A 42 19.10 -4.89 -5.15
C ALA A 42 19.53 -4.66 -6.61
N HIS A 43 18.56 -4.60 -7.50
CA HIS A 43 18.76 -4.43 -8.93
C HIS A 43 17.62 -3.60 -9.51
N ALA A 44 17.89 -2.94 -10.63
CA ALA A 44 16.91 -2.16 -11.37
C ALA A 44 16.65 -2.82 -12.72
N VAL A 45 15.37 -3.04 -13.01
CA VAL A 45 14.91 -3.62 -14.27
C VAL A 45 14.26 -2.53 -15.10
N LEU A 46 14.65 -2.44 -16.36
CA LEU A 46 14.07 -1.54 -17.34
C LEU A 46 13.44 -2.37 -18.46
N VAL A 47 12.10 -2.36 -18.53
CA VAL A 47 11.32 -3.12 -19.52
C VAL A 47 10.86 -2.18 -20.61
N GLY A 48 11.19 -2.49 -21.86
CA GLY A 48 10.86 -1.68 -23.03
C GLY A 48 9.87 -2.36 -23.98
N PRO A 49 9.99 -2.10 -25.29
CA PRO A 49 9.26 -2.83 -26.33
C PRO A 49 9.47 -4.35 -26.24
N PRO A 50 8.61 -5.16 -26.88
CA PRO A 50 8.68 -6.61 -26.81
C PRO A 50 10.09 -7.17 -27.05
N GLY A 51 10.62 -7.92 -26.09
CA GLY A 51 11.96 -8.52 -26.15
C GLY A 51 13.11 -7.64 -25.65
N VAL A 52 12.86 -6.37 -25.31
CA VAL A 52 13.87 -5.47 -24.74
C VAL A 52 13.71 -5.38 -23.22
N GLN A 53 14.70 -5.91 -22.50
CA GLN A 53 14.79 -5.82 -21.05
C GLN A 53 16.24 -5.61 -20.64
N TYR A 54 16.46 -4.67 -19.73
CA TYR A 54 17.74 -4.48 -19.07
C TYR A 54 17.60 -4.82 -17.59
N ASP A 55 18.60 -5.48 -17.04
CA ASP A 55 18.71 -5.76 -15.61
C ASP A 55 20.10 -5.33 -15.14
N VAL A 56 20.13 -4.42 -14.17
CA VAL A 56 21.37 -3.80 -13.69
C VAL A 56 21.43 -3.89 -12.17
N PRO A 57 22.49 -4.52 -11.60
CA PRO A 57 22.67 -4.56 -10.15
C PRO A 57 23.06 -3.19 -9.58
N ILE A 58 22.81 -2.99 -8.29
CA ILE A 58 23.21 -1.77 -7.58
C ILE A 58 24.74 -1.62 -7.54
N LYS A 59 25.23 -0.41 -7.78
CA LYS A 59 26.66 -0.05 -7.65
C LYS A 59 26.99 0.38 -6.22
N ARG A 60 28.29 0.44 -5.90
CA ARG A 60 28.80 0.88 -4.57
C ARG A 60 28.43 2.32 -4.21
N ASP A 61 28.18 3.16 -5.20
CA ASP A 61 27.72 4.54 -5.04
C ASP A 61 26.18 4.64 -4.87
N SER A 62 25.49 3.50 -4.66
CA SER A 62 24.03 3.42 -4.56
C SER A 62 23.31 3.90 -5.83
N SER A 63 23.92 3.68 -7.00
CA SER A 63 23.33 4.00 -8.29
C SER A 63 23.12 2.78 -9.20
N PHE A 64 22.23 2.93 -10.17
CA PHE A 64 22.04 2.06 -11.31
C PHE A 64 22.39 2.84 -12.58
N THR A 65 23.05 2.20 -13.54
CA THR A 65 23.40 2.85 -14.81
C THR A 65 22.97 1.98 -15.97
N PHE A 66 22.14 2.55 -16.83
CA PHE A 66 21.73 1.94 -18.09
C PHE A 66 22.46 2.69 -19.22
N PRO A 67 23.53 2.10 -19.77
CA PRO A 67 24.16 2.63 -20.96
C PRO A 67 23.30 2.35 -22.19
N ASP A 68 23.40 3.23 -23.17
CA ASP A 68 22.94 3.02 -24.54
C ASP A 68 21.47 2.58 -24.70
N LEU A 69 20.56 3.41 -24.21
CA LEU A 69 19.12 3.22 -24.39
C LEU A 69 18.66 3.69 -25.78
N PRO A 70 18.04 2.82 -26.59
CA PRO A 70 17.42 3.24 -27.84
C PRO A 70 16.13 4.04 -27.61
N GLU A 71 15.65 4.71 -28.65
CA GLU A 71 14.36 5.41 -28.65
C GLU A 71 13.22 4.42 -28.38
N ALA A 72 12.63 4.55 -27.20
CA ALA A 72 11.41 3.86 -26.80
C ALA A 72 10.88 4.44 -25.48
N SER A 73 9.69 3.99 -25.11
CA SER A 73 9.15 4.13 -23.77
C SER A 73 9.48 2.88 -22.95
N TYR A 74 10.00 3.10 -21.74
CA TYR A 74 10.42 2.05 -20.81
C TYR A 74 9.71 2.19 -19.46
N LEU A 75 9.52 1.06 -18.80
CA LEU A 75 9.11 0.96 -17.41
C LEU A 75 10.33 0.57 -16.56
N LEU A 76 10.76 1.48 -15.69
CA LEU A 76 11.81 1.27 -14.71
C LEU A 76 11.20 0.81 -13.37
N THR A 77 11.69 -0.33 -12.88
CA THR A 77 11.32 -0.89 -11.58
C THR A 77 12.57 -1.23 -10.78
N ILE A 78 12.71 -0.67 -9.58
CA ILE A 78 13.81 -0.98 -8.67
C ILE A 78 13.35 -2.07 -7.70
N HIS A 79 14.04 -3.20 -7.72
CA HIS A 79 13.81 -4.34 -6.85
C HIS A 79 14.81 -4.32 -5.70
N SER A 80 14.27 -4.32 -4.47
CA SER A 80 15.03 -4.47 -3.22
C SER A 80 14.27 -5.42 -2.30
N ARG A 81 14.98 -6.08 -1.37
CA ARG A 81 14.36 -6.96 -0.37
C ARG A 81 13.52 -6.16 0.62
N ASP A 82 14.08 -5.11 1.20
CA ASP A 82 13.51 -4.48 2.40
C ASP A 82 12.70 -3.21 2.09
N HIS A 83 12.90 -2.62 0.92
CA HIS A 83 12.27 -1.35 0.53
C HIS A 83 11.47 -1.49 -0.76
N PHE A 84 10.38 -0.73 -0.85
CA PHE A 84 9.61 -0.53 -2.06
C PHE A 84 9.95 0.83 -2.67
N PHE A 85 10.21 0.83 -3.98
CA PHE A 85 10.49 2.02 -4.77
C PHE A 85 9.36 2.23 -5.78
N PRO A 86 8.98 3.49 -6.05
CA PRO A 86 7.94 3.77 -7.03
C PRO A 86 8.40 3.37 -8.44
N PRO A 87 7.51 2.79 -9.27
CA PRO A 87 7.83 2.53 -10.66
C PRO A 87 7.89 3.85 -11.45
N LEU A 88 8.85 3.95 -12.36
CA LEU A 88 9.04 5.14 -13.19
C LEU A 88 8.84 4.79 -14.66
N ARG A 89 8.22 5.69 -15.41
CA ARG A 89 8.20 5.69 -16.86
C ARG A 89 9.39 6.51 -17.35
N VAL A 90 10.17 5.94 -18.25
CA VAL A 90 11.29 6.62 -18.91
C VAL A 90 10.99 6.65 -20.41
N ASP A 91 10.84 7.84 -20.99
CA ASP A 91 10.71 8.00 -22.44
C ASP A 91 12.05 8.49 -22.99
N VAL A 92 12.56 7.80 -24.01
CA VAL A 92 13.70 8.21 -24.82
C VAL A 92 13.16 8.57 -26.20
N THR A 93 13.38 9.80 -26.64
CA THR A 93 13.00 10.27 -27.96
C THR A 93 14.22 10.69 -28.75
N ASN A 94 14.24 10.37 -30.04
CA ASN A 94 15.28 10.89 -30.92
C ASN A 94 15.11 12.40 -31.11
N ALA A 95 16.23 13.11 -31.27
CA ALA A 95 16.18 14.52 -31.61
C ALA A 95 15.70 14.68 -33.06
N ALA A 96 15.02 15.79 -33.34
CA ALA A 96 14.53 16.11 -34.70
C ALA A 96 15.69 16.26 -35.72
N GLU A 97 16.87 16.63 -35.24
CA GLU A 97 18.08 16.71 -36.05
C GLU A 97 19.02 15.52 -35.72
N PRO A 98 19.56 14.81 -36.73
CA PRO A 98 20.43 13.65 -36.51
C PRO A 98 21.76 13.99 -35.83
N SER A 99 22.12 15.28 -35.73
CA SER A 99 23.31 15.77 -35.03
C SER A 99 23.08 15.99 -33.53
N GLN A 100 21.81 16.07 -33.09
CA GLN A 100 21.48 16.36 -31.70
C GLN A 100 21.33 15.09 -30.86
N PRO A 101 21.72 15.16 -29.57
CA PRO A 101 21.60 14.03 -28.67
C PRO A 101 20.14 13.69 -28.36
N GLN A 102 19.84 12.41 -28.15
CA GLN A 102 18.52 11.93 -27.77
C GLN A 102 17.99 12.63 -26.51
N THR A 103 16.69 12.92 -26.46
CA THR A 103 16.07 13.47 -25.25
C THR A 103 15.54 12.32 -24.40
N ILE A 104 15.85 12.34 -23.10
CA ILE A 104 15.40 11.33 -22.15
C ILE A 104 14.63 12.03 -21.02
N GLN A 105 13.47 11.49 -20.69
CA GLN A 105 12.56 12.07 -19.71
C GLN A 105 12.06 10.98 -18.77
N ALA A 106 11.92 11.31 -17.49
CA ALA A 106 11.44 10.38 -16.49
C ALA A 106 10.24 10.95 -15.73
N TRP A 107 9.21 10.13 -15.54
CA TRP A 107 8.04 10.42 -14.72
C TRP A 107 7.74 9.25 -13.82
N GLN A 108 7.12 9.51 -12.68
CA GLN A 108 6.53 8.45 -11.89
C GLN A 108 5.24 7.95 -12.53
N THR A 109 5.05 6.63 -12.48
CA THR A 109 3.84 5.97 -12.93
C THR A 109 3.23 5.17 -11.80
N PHE A 110 1.97 4.78 -11.96
CA PHE A 110 1.23 3.99 -10.99
C PHE A 110 0.61 2.80 -11.71
N ARG A 111 0.71 1.62 -11.10
CA ARG A 111 0.07 0.42 -11.64
C ARG A 111 -1.45 0.62 -11.68
N GLY A 112 -2.07 0.26 -12.80
CA GLY A 112 -3.51 0.41 -13.02
C GLY A 112 -3.90 1.69 -13.76
N ASN A 113 -2.99 2.66 -13.90
CA ASN A 113 -3.24 3.84 -14.73
C ASN A 113 -2.90 3.57 -16.21
N GLU A 114 -3.54 4.30 -17.12
CA GLU A 114 -3.19 4.29 -18.54
C GLU A 114 -1.73 4.73 -18.73
N TRP A 115 -1.05 4.17 -19.74
CA TRP A 115 0.36 4.50 -20.01
C TRP A 115 0.57 5.99 -20.26
N THR A 116 -0.37 6.63 -20.96
CA THR A 116 -0.41 8.06 -21.29
C THR A 116 -0.51 8.98 -20.07
N ASN A 117 -1.01 8.48 -18.93
CA ASN A 117 -1.12 9.23 -17.70
C ASN A 117 0.25 9.33 -17.03
N LYS A 118 0.91 10.48 -17.25
CA LYS A 118 2.20 10.80 -16.65
C LYS A 118 1.99 11.44 -15.28
N GLY A 119 2.56 10.83 -14.25
CA GLY A 119 2.57 11.37 -12.90
C GLY A 119 3.66 12.44 -12.69
N PRO A 120 4.16 12.61 -11.45
CA PRO A 120 5.22 13.56 -11.13
C PRO A 120 6.45 13.41 -12.04
N HIS A 121 6.93 14.53 -12.57
CA HIS A 121 8.11 14.56 -13.44
C HIS A 121 9.39 14.58 -12.59
N TYR A 122 10.33 13.68 -12.91
CA TYR A 122 11.61 13.55 -12.21
C TYR A 122 12.73 14.34 -12.88
N GLY A 123 12.67 14.50 -14.21
CA GLY A 123 13.69 15.24 -14.94
C GLY A 123 13.70 14.95 -16.43
N THR A 124 14.32 15.87 -17.17
CA THR A 124 14.59 15.77 -18.60
C THR A 124 16.08 16.00 -18.83
N GLY A 125 16.68 15.19 -19.69
CA GLY A 125 18.09 15.26 -20.06
C GLY A 125 18.29 15.12 -21.57
N LYS A 126 19.42 15.60 -22.07
CA LYS A 126 19.86 15.45 -23.46
C LYS A 126 21.09 14.56 -23.49
N GLY A 127 21.01 13.41 -24.15
CA GLY A 127 22.06 12.38 -24.22
C GLY A 127 22.20 11.58 -22.93
N GLY A 128 21.90 12.16 -21.77
CA GLY A 128 21.80 11.43 -20.53
C GLY A 128 20.94 12.13 -19.49
N LEU A 129 20.41 11.34 -18.56
CA LEU A 129 19.57 11.79 -17.47
C LEU A 129 20.04 11.15 -16.17
N HIS A 130 20.23 11.98 -15.14
CA HIS A 130 20.48 11.54 -13.78
C HIS A 130 19.27 11.88 -12.92
N ILE A 131 18.64 10.87 -12.32
CA ILE A 131 17.49 11.04 -11.43
C ILE A 131 17.76 10.42 -10.06
N MET A 132 17.16 11.04 -9.05
CA MET A 132 17.20 10.56 -7.67
C MET A 132 15.87 9.89 -7.32
N VAL A 133 15.92 8.66 -6.81
CA VAL A 133 14.72 7.88 -6.51
C VAL A 133 14.74 7.45 -5.05
N GLN A 134 13.73 7.89 -4.31
CA GLN A 134 13.55 7.59 -2.90
C GLN A 134 12.61 6.39 -2.72
N PRO A 135 12.80 5.57 -1.66
CA PRO A 135 11.86 4.53 -1.30
C PRO A 135 10.56 5.15 -0.79
N SER A 136 9.44 4.55 -1.15
CA SER A 136 8.12 4.99 -0.71
C SER A 136 7.62 4.26 0.54
N SER A 137 8.06 3.01 0.77
CA SER A 137 7.72 2.26 1.97
C SER A 137 8.72 1.15 2.30
N MET A 138 8.67 0.64 3.53
CA MET A 138 9.36 -0.59 3.94
C MET A 138 8.45 -1.80 3.69
N LYS A 139 9.05 -2.92 3.27
CA LYS A 139 8.36 -4.18 3.05
C LYS A 139 8.32 -4.97 4.35
N SER A 140 7.11 -5.22 4.86
CA SER A 140 6.90 -6.19 5.93
C SER A 140 6.47 -7.52 5.33
N PHE A 141 7.27 -8.57 5.57
CA PHE A 141 6.98 -9.93 5.12
C PHE A 141 6.32 -10.79 6.20
N TYR A 142 6.32 -10.29 7.44
CA TYR A 142 5.82 -11.02 8.59
C TYR A 142 4.55 -10.36 9.11
N ALA A 143 3.51 -11.16 9.28
CA ALA A 143 2.38 -10.77 10.09
C ALA A 143 2.78 -10.91 11.57
N GLU A 144 2.71 -9.82 12.32
CA GLU A 144 2.88 -9.90 13.76
C GLU A 144 1.75 -10.73 14.35
N ARG A 145 2.11 -11.68 15.23
CA ARG A 145 1.09 -12.41 15.99
C ARG A 145 0.49 -11.43 16.98
N THR A 146 -0.83 -11.24 16.92
CA THR A 146 -1.56 -10.52 17.95
C THR A 146 -1.39 -11.25 19.28
N GLY A 147 -0.50 -10.72 20.12
CA GLY A 147 -0.24 -11.27 21.45
C GLY A 147 -1.42 -11.05 22.39
N PHE A 148 -1.36 -11.69 23.56
CA PHE A 148 -2.28 -11.39 24.64
C PHE A 148 -2.01 -9.98 25.16
N SER A 149 -2.94 -9.05 24.96
CA SER A 149 -2.90 -7.73 25.58
C SER A 149 -3.99 -7.64 26.64
N LEU A 150 -3.58 -7.56 27.91
CA LEU A 150 -4.48 -7.38 29.05
C LEU A 150 -5.43 -6.18 28.86
N PHE A 151 -4.93 -5.13 28.20
CA PHE A 151 -5.74 -3.96 27.88
C PHE A 151 -6.80 -4.24 26.82
N SER A 152 -6.51 -5.05 25.78
CA SER A 152 -7.53 -5.46 24.82
C SER A 152 -8.51 -6.47 25.42
N PHE A 153 -8.05 -7.30 26.36
CA PHE A 153 -8.89 -8.22 27.13
C PHE A 153 -9.89 -7.44 27.99
N LEU A 154 -9.44 -6.45 28.79
CA LEU A 154 -10.33 -5.58 29.56
C LEU A 154 -11.34 -4.82 28.68
N LYS A 155 -10.93 -4.39 27.48
CA LYS A 155 -11.80 -3.75 26.49
C LYS A 155 -12.73 -4.71 25.75
N SER A 156 -12.62 -6.01 25.99
CA SER A 156 -13.50 -6.97 25.32
C SER A 156 -14.95 -6.78 25.82
N PRO A 157 -15.95 -6.75 24.91
CA PRO A 157 -17.34 -6.53 25.29
C PRO A 157 -17.84 -7.52 26.35
N MET A 158 -17.41 -8.78 26.31
CA MET A 158 -17.81 -9.77 27.31
C MET A 158 -17.32 -9.43 28.71
N ILE A 159 -16.09 -8.92 28.85
CA ILE A 159 -15.49 -8.63 30.16
C ILE A 159 -16.06 -7.36 30.75
N LEU A 160 -16.29 -6.34 29.92
CA LEU A 160 -16.99 -5.15 30.36
C LEU A 160 -18.42 -5.47 30.81
N MET A 161 -19.15 -6.31 30.05
CA MET A 161 -20.48 -6.76 30.47
C MET A 161 -20.42 -7.58 31.76
N ALA A 162 -19.46 -8.51 31.89
CA ALA A 162 -19.29 -9.28 33.12
C ALA A 162 -18.99 -8.39 34.33
N LEU A 163 -18.14 -7.37 34.16
CA LEU A 163 -17.80 -6.41 35.22
C LEU A 163 -19.01 -5.54 35.58
N VAL A 164 -19.70 -4.97 34.59
CA VAL A 164 -20.91 -4.15 34.80
C VAL A 164 -22.01 -4.97 35.47
N SER A 165 -22.28 -6.19 35.00
CA SER A 165 -23.23 -7.10 35.62
C SER A 165 -22.82 -7.48 37.05
N GLY A 166 -21.54 -7.72 37.30
CA GLY A 166 -21.02 -7.97 38.66
C GLY A 166 -21.26 -6.78 39.60
N VAL A 167 -20.97 -5.56 39.14
CA VAL A 167 -21.26 -4.33 39.91
C VAL A 167 -22.75 -4.17 40.15
N MET A 168 -23.62 -4.46 39.18
CA MET A 168 -25.07 -4.38 39.39
C MET A 168 -25.56 -5.40 40.41
N ILE A 169 -25.11 -6.66 40.33
CA ILE A 169 -25.57 -7.73 41.24
C ILE A 169 -25.14 -7.46 42.69
N PHE A 170 -23.91 -7.01 42.90
CA PHE A 170 -23.38 -6.78 44.25
C PHE A 170 -23.56 -5.34 44.75
N GLY A 171 -23.67 -4.37 43.85
CA GLY A 171 -23.81 -2.94 44.18
C GLY A 171 -25.25 -2.47 44.30
N MET A 172 -26.20 -3.05 43.57
CA MET A 172 -27.62 -2.67 43.69
C MET A 172 -28.19 -2.89 45.09
N PRO A 173 -27.91 -4.01 45.81
CA PRO A 173 -28.34 -4.17 47.20
C PRO A 173 -27.84 -3.03 48.10
N TYR A 174 -26.58 -2.64 47.94
CA TYR A 174 -25.97 -1.56 48.72
C TYR A 174 -26.56 -0.17 48.40
N LEU A 175 -26.86 0.10 47.12
CA LEU A 175 -27.54 1.32 46.71
C LEU A 175 -28.97 1.34 47.26
N MET A 176 -29.70 0.23 47.16
CA MET A 176 -31.06 0.13 47.70
C MET A 176 -31.08 0.30 49.22
N ASP A 177 -30.12 -0.25 49.97
CA ASP A 177 -30.09 -0.09 51.42
C ASP A 177 -29.89 1.39 51.85
N ASN A 178 -29.15 2.18 51.07
CA ASN A 178 -28.85 3.58 51.35
C ASN A 178 -29.75 4.61 50.63
N MET A 179 -30.77 4.16 49.90
CA MET A 179 -31.71 5.05 49.18
C MET A 179 -32.93 5.45 50.03
N ASP A 180 -33.40 6.69 49.84
CA ASP A 180 -34.59 7.24 50.50
C ASP A 180 -35.88 6.49 50.08
N PRO A 181 -36.90 6.38 50.95
CA PRO A 181 -38.11 5.59 50.72
C PRO A 181 -38.93 6.03 49.49
N GLU A 182 -38.87 7.31 49.11
CA GLU A 182 -39.53 7.84 47.91
C GLU A 182 -38.88 7.32 46.61
N THR A 183 -37.54 7.35 46.54
CA THR A 183 -36.78 6.86 45.37
C THR A 183 -36.85 5.34 45.18
N LYS A 184 -37.03 4.59 46.28
CA LYS A 184 -37.29 3.14 46.25
C LYS A 184 -38.62 2.82 45.56
N ALA A 185 -39.67 3.56 45.90
CA ALA A 185 -40.99 3.37 45.29
C ALA A 185 -40.98 3.69 43.79
N GLU A 186 -40.29 4.77 43.38
CA GLU A 186 -40.11 5.11 41.97
C GLU A 186 -39.32 4.05 41.20
N PHE A 187 -38.27 3.47 41.82
CA PHE A 187 -37.49 2.39 41.21
C PHE A 187 -38.29 1.09 41.07
N GLU A 188 -39.13 0.76 42.05
CA GLU A 188 -40.08 -0.36 41.97
C GLU A 188 -41.15 -0.15 40.88
N GLU A 189 -41.64 1.08 40.72
CA GLU A 189 -42.55 1.42 39.62
C GLU A 189 -41.87 1.29 38.25
N MET A 190 -40.61 1.73 38.12
CA MET A 190 -39.84 1.57 36.90
C MET A 190 -39.50 0.11 36.61
N GLN A 191 -39.21 -0.71 37.63
CA GLN A 191 -39.02 -2.15 37.46
C GLN A 191 -40.28 -2.86 37.00
N LYS A 192 -41.46 -2.46 37.51
CA LYS A 192 -42.77 -2.97 37.05
C LYS A 192 -43.09 -2.56 35.61
N LYS A 193 -42.55 -1.43 35.14
CA LYS A 193 -42.78 -0.88 33.80
C LYS A 193 -41.72 -1.28 32.77
N SER A 194 -40.56 -1.80 33.18
CA SER A 194 -39.45 -2.16 32.30
C SER A 194 -39.47 -3.65 31.90
N PRO A 195 -39.63 -3.99 30.61
CA PRO A 195 -39.75 -5.38 30.13
C PRO A 195 -38.46 -6.22 30.25
N MET A 196 -37.37 -5.66 30.78
CA MET A 196 -36.06 -6.31 30.90
C MET A 196 -35.62 -6.58 32.35
N THR A 197 -36.36 -6.10 33.35
CA THR A 197 -35.99 -6.23 34.77
C THR A 197 -37.13 -6.69 35.67
N GLY A 198 -38.33 -6.91 35.11
CA GLY A 198 -39.56 -7.20 35.88
C GLY A 198 -39.81 -8.67 36.23
N SER A 199 -38.94 -9.62 35.85
CA SER A 199 -39.09 -11.03 36.26
C SER A 199 -37.90 -11.49 37.08
N GLN A 200 -38.17 -11.93 38.32
CA GLN A 200 -37.25 -12.66 39.17
C GLN A 200 -36.43 -13.67 38.36
N GLY A 201 -35.11 -13.49 38.34
CA GLY A 201 -34.17 -14.47 37.79
C GLY A 201 -33.17 -13.92 36.78
N ALA A 202 -32.28 -13.01 37.23
CA ALA A 202 -31.12 -12.58 36.44
C ALA A 202 -30.23 -13.77 35.98
N GLY A 203 -30.27 -14.91 36.70
CA GLY A 203 -29.56 -16.14 36.31
C GLY A 203 -30.26 -16.99 35.25
N ALA A 204 -31.60 -16.89 35.09
CA ALA A 204 -32.37 -17.74 34.18
C ALA A 204 -32.54 -17.11 32.79
N GLN A 205 -32.60 -15.77 32.69
CA GLN A 205 -32.70 -15.10 31.40
C GLN A 205 -31.35 -14.82 30.73
N MET A 206 -30.23 -14.85 31.44
CA MET A 206 -28.90 -14.73 30.81
C MET A 206 -28.54 -15.97 29.98
N GLN A 207 -29.13 -17.13 30.30
CA GLN A 207 -29.07 -18.35 29.48
C GLN A 207 -30.00 -18.29 28.26
N ASN A 208 -31.06 -17.49 28.32
CA ASN A 208 -32.06 -17.33 27.26
C ASN A 208 -31.90 -16.00 26.48
N PHE A 209 -30.87 -15.23 26.78
CA PHE A 209 -30.54 -14.01 26.05
C PHE A 209 -29.75 -14.41 24.80
N ASP A 210 -30.46 -14.53 23.67
CA ASP A 210 -29.85 -14.72 22.35
C ASP A 210 -29.10 -13.45 21.93
N PHE A 211 -27.93 -13.26 22.53
CA PHE A 211 -27.02 -12.16 22.26
C PHE A 211 -26.51 -12.21 20.80
N ALA A 212 -26.49 -13.41 20.20
CA ALA A 212 -26.15 -13.60 18.79
C ALA A 212 -27.23 -13.06 17.86
N GLY A 213 -28.52 -13.28 18.15
CA GLY A 213 -29.65 -12.70 17.40
C GLY A 213 -29.69 -11.16 17.46
N TRP A 214 -29.37 -10.57 18.61
CA TRP A 214 -29.31 -9.11 18.76
C TRP A 214 -28.12 -8.46 18.03
N MET A 215 -26.95 -9.12 18.03
CA MET A 215 -25.78 -8.67 17.26
C MET A 215 -25.94 -8.91 15.76
N ALA A 216 -26.60 -10.01 15.35
CA ALA A 216 -26.92 -10.30 13.96
C ALA A 216 -27.96 -9.32 13.39
N GLY A 217 -28.92 -8.86 14.20
CA GLY A 217 -29.90 -7.84 13.81
C GLY A 217 -29.32 -6.43 13.60
N LYS A 218 -28.16 -6.13 14.19
CA LYS A 218 -27.47 -4.84 14.03
C LYS A 218 -26.34 -4.85 12.98
N GLY A 219 -26.12 -6.00 12.34
CA GLY A 219 -25.17 -6.19 11.23
C GLY A 219 -25.79 -6.07 9.83
N ALA A 220 -27.10 -5.86 9.70
CA ALA A 220 -27.79 -5.68 8.43
C ALA A 220 -28.38 -4.27 8.33
N GLY A 221 -27.52 -3.25 8.29
CA GLY A 221 -28.00 -1.87 8.28
C GLY A 221 -26.92 -0.84 8.00
N ALA A 222 -26.09 -1.04 6.97
CA ALA A 222 -25.40 0.04 6.25
C ALA A 222 -24.62 -0.50 5.04
N GLU A 223 -25.26 -0.58 3.87
CA GLU A 223 -24.81 0.11 2.64
C GLU A 223 -25.75 -0.23 1.47
N GLY A 224 -26.11 0.82 0.72
CA GLY A 224 -27.23 0.85 -0.20
C GLY A 224 -27.05 0.03 -1.48
N GLY A 225 -28.12 -0.67 -1.85
CA GLY A 225 -28.34 -1.19 -3.19
C GLY A 225 -29.29 -0.26 -3.95
N SER A 226 -28.71 0.67 -4.71
CA SER A 226 -29.36 1.32 -5.84
C SER A 226 -29.79 0.27 -6.87
N SER A 227 -30.96 0.50 -7.45
CA SER A 227 -31.62 -0.25 -8.52
C SER A 227 -30.73 -0.56 -9.72
N GLY A 228 -30.82 -1.78 -10.26
CA GLY A 228 -30.27 -2.16 -11.57
C GLY A 228 -30.59 -3.61 -11.92
N GLY A 229 -31.33 -3.82 -13.00
CA GLY A 229 -32.07 -5.06 -13.29
C GLY A 229 -31.32 -6.19 -14.01
N GLY A 230 -31.97 -7.36 -14.00
CA GLY A 230 -32.06 -8.29 -15.13
C GLY A 230 -30.98 -9.37 -15.24
N SER A 231 -31.37 -10.64 -15.06
CA SER A 231 -31.59 -11.58 -16.18
C SER A 231 -31.80 -13.01 -15.68
N LYS A 232 -32.67 -13.69 -16.42
CA LYS A 232 -33.29 -14.98 -16.15
C LYS A 232 -32.38 -16.08 -16.68
N ARG A 233 -32.08 -17.08 -15.84
CA ARG A 233 -31.35 -18.30 -16.21
C ARG A 233 -32.13 -19.09 -17.27
N ARG A 234 -31.44 -19.48 -18.33
CA ARG A 234 -31.63 -20.73 -19.04
C ARG A 234 -30.25 -21.25 -19.44
#